data_AF-A0A2U1L6Z3-F1
#
_entry.id   AF-A0A2U1L6Z3-F1
#
_cell.length_a   1.000
_cell.length_b   1.000
_cell.length_c   1.000
_cell.angle_alpha   90.00
_cell.angle_beta   90.00
_cell.angle_gamma   90.00
#
_symmetry.space_group_name_H-M   'P 1'
#
loop_
_entity.id
_entity.type
_entity.pdbx_description
1 polymer ?
#
loop_
_entity_poly.entity_id
_entity_poly.type
_entity_poly.pdbx_seq_one_letter_code
_entity_poly.pdbx_strand_id
1 'polypeptide(L)'
;MTRRKRFDPWFFEKKAQAFTTPPSPSTKLSATCYKHNAAITAAYIWVRYKNLSLDLPKSFNLGQMNDAKVEGNKLFGDGLYEEALLKYEYAIQLAPEMPSSSEIRSSCHNNRATCFFKLDLP
;
A
#
# COMPACT_ATOMS: atom_id res chain seq x y z
N MET A 1 -41.01 7.38 10.52
CA MET A 1 -41.05 7.84 9.12
C MET A 1 -39.75 8.60 8.80
N THR A 2 -38.69 7.91 8.37
CA THR A 2 -37.37 8.50 8.07
C THR A 2 -37.35 9.00 6.63
N ARG A 3 -37.51 10.32 6.42
CA ARG A 3 -37.24 10.93 5.10
C ARG A 3 -35.73 11.00 4.88
N ARG A 4 -35.19 10.05 4.11
CA ARG A 4 -33.85 10.16 3.50
C ARG A 4 -33.82 11.45 2.69
N LYS A 5 -33.02 12.43 3.11
CA LYS A 5 -32.74 13.62 2.31
C LYS A 5 -32.00 13.16 1.05
N ARG A 6 -32.61 13.37 -0.12
CA ARG A 6 -31.97 13.17 -1.42
C ARG A 6 -30.67 13.97 -1.46
N PHE A 7 -29.61 13.30 -1.85
CA PHE A 7 -28.34 13.93 -2.17
C PHE A 7 -28.56 14.76 -3.44
N ASP A 8 -28.43 16.08 -3.34
CA ASP A 8 -28.62 17.01 -4.45
C ASP A 8 -27.23 17.37 -5.02
N PRO A 9 -26.85 16.83 -6.20
CA PRO A 9 -25.50 17.02 -6.75
C PRO A 9 -25.17 18.49 -7.01
N TRP A 10 -26.20 19.32 -7.20
CA TRP A 10 -26.06 20.75 -7.50
C TRP A 10 -25.56 21.60 -6.32
N PHE A 11 -25.70 21.10 -5.08
CA PHE A 11 -25.25 21.83 -3.89
C PHE A 11 -23.72 21.85 -3.74
N PHE A 12 -23.03 20.81 -4.22
CA PHE A 12 -21.57 20.76 -4.19
C PHE A 12 -20.93 21.61 -5.28
N GLU A 13 -21.57 21.71 -6.45
CA GLU A 13 -21.08 22.48 -7.58
C GLU A 13 -21.07 23.99 -7.27
N LYS A 14 -22.05 24.49 -6.50
CA LYS A 14 -22.03 25.87 -5.98
C LYS A 14 -20.91 26.15 -4.97
N LYS A 15 -20.45 25.15 -4.21
CA LYS A 15 -19.31 25.33 -3.31
C LYS A 15 -17.97 25.30 -4.06
N ALA A 16 -17.90 24.62 -5.19
CA ALA A 16 -16.70 24.60 -6.03
C ALA A 16 -16.43 25.97 -6.70
N GLN A 17 -17.49 26.70 -7.11
CA GLN A 17 -17.35 28.03 -7.72
C GLN A 17 -16.91 29.14 -6.75
N ALA A 18 -17.01 28.93 -5.43
CA ALA A 18 -16.50 29.89 -4.45
C ALA A 18 -14.96 29.89 -4.35
N PHE A 19 -14.27 28.94 -5.00
CA PHE A 19 -12.81 28.84 -4.98
C PHE A 19 -12.11 29.40 -6.22
N THR A 20 -12.85 29.87 -7.24
CA THR A 20 -12.28 30.31 -8.53
C THR A 20 -12.33 31.82 -8.76
N THR A 21 -12.85 32.61 -7.82
CA THR A 21 -12.82 34.08 -7.91
C THR A 21 -11.72 34.65 -7.02
N PRO A 22 -10.77 35.45 -7.54
CA PRO A 22 -9.80 36.14 -6.68
C PRO A 22 -10.56 37.08 -5.71
N PRO A 23 -10.18 37.13 -4.42
CA PRO A 23 -10.87 37.97 -3.46
C PRO A 23 -10.65 39.47 -3.77
N SER A 24 -11.72 40.25 -3.61
CA SER A 24 -11.70 41.72 -3.70
C SER A 24 -10.72 42.35 -2.70
N PRO A 25 -10.15 43.54 -2.99
CA PRO A 25 -8.95 44.06 -2.31
C PRO A 25 -9.14 44.55 -0.86
N SER A 26 -10.31 44.37 -0.24
CA SER A 26 -10.67 45.08 0.99
C SER A 26 -10.57 44.28 2.30
N THR A 27 -10.13 43.03 2.28
CA THR A 27 -9.99 42.25 3.53
C THR A 27 -8.54 42.15 3.94
N LYS A 28 -8.14 42.97 4.92
CA LYS A 28 -6.85 42.87 5.63
C LYS A 28 -6.82 41.61 6.50
N LEU A 29 -6.87 40.43 5.90
CA LEU A 29 -6.39 39.20 6.53
C LEU A 29 -4.92 39.06 6.14
N SER A 30 -4.08 39.09 7.15
CA SER A 30 -2.63 39.29 7.05
C SER A 30 -2.00 38.42 5.96
N ALA A 31 -1.15 39.02 5.12
CA ALA A 31 -0.38 38.33 4.08
C ALA A 31 0.49 37.17 4.63
N THR A 32 0.65 37.08 5.96
CA THR A 32 1.26 35.97 6.68
C THR A 32 0.37 34.72 6.78
N CYS A 33 -0.96 34.81 6.77
CA CYS A 33 -1.82 33.60 6.87
C CYS A 33 -1.89 32.82 5.54
N TYR A 34 -1.85 33.51 4.39
CA TYR A 34 -1.90 32.87 3.07
C TYR A 34 -0.59 32.15 2.71
N LYS A 35 0.57 32.72 3.08
CA LYS A 35 1.89 32.11 2.82
C LYS A 35 2.14 30.87 3.69
N HIS A 36 1.74 30.91 4.96
CA HIS A 36 1.83 29.73 5.84
C HIS A 36 0.92 28.60 5.36
N ASN A 37 -0.29 28.90 4.86
CA ASN A 37 -1.21 27.87 4.38
C ASN A 37 -0.71 27.17 3.10
N ALA A 38 -0.05 27.90 2.19
CA ALA A 38 0.60 27.35 1.01
C ALA A 38 1.80 26.45 1.37
N ALA A 39 2.60 26.83 2.37
CA ALA A 39 3.74 26.03 2.84
C ALA A 39 3.26 24.74 3.55
N ILE A 40 2.21 24.84 4.38
CA ILE A 40 1.60 23.69 5.06
C ILE A 40 0.98 22.72 4.04
N THR A 41 0.27 23.22 3.03
CA THR A 41 -0.28 22.37 1.97
C THR A 41 0.82 21.74 1.12
N ALA A 42 1.89 22.47 0.77
CA ALA A 42 3.03 21.89 0.06
C ALA A 42 3.75 20.81 0.90
N ALA A 43 3.92 21.01 2.21
CA ALA A 43 4.49 20.01 3.11
C ALA A 43 3.58 18.79 3.24
N TYR A 44 2.27 18.98 3.40
CA TYR A 44 1.30 17.88 3.46
C TYR A 44 1.24 17.09 2.15
N ILE A 45 1.24 17.79 1.02
CA ILE A 45 1.31 17.20 -0.32
C ILE A 45 2.64 16.45 -0.48
N TRP A 46 3.78 17.01 -0.10
CA TRP A 46 5.08 16.34 -0.20
C TRP A 46 5.18 15.09 0.68
N VAL A 47 4.72 15.16 1.94
CA VAL A 47 4.63 14.00 2.84
C VAL A 47 3.72 12.93 2.22
N ARG A 48 2.58 13.32 1.67
CA ARG A 48 1.61 12.40 1.06
C ARG A 48 2.12 11.81 -0.25
N TYR A 49 2.84 12.57 -1.08
CA TYR A 49 3.50 12.08 -2.30
C TYR A 49 4.68 11.17 -1.98
N LYS A 50 5.48 11.49 -0.94
CA LYS A 50 6.61 10.66 -0.49
C LYS A 50 6.16 9.34 0.13
N ASN A 51 5.02 9.33 0.82
CA ASN A 51 4.41 8.09 1.32
C ASN A 51 3.75 7.29 0.16
N LEU A 52 3.02 7.96 -0.74
CA LEU A 52 2.35 7.31 -1.87
C LEU A 52 3.32 6.69 -2.89
N SER A 53 4.49 7.30 -3.11
CA SER A 53 5.53 6.73 -3.99
C SER A 53 6.27 5.54 -3.38
N LEU A 54 6.24 5.40 -2.05
CA LEU A 54 6.87 4.28 -1.34
C LEU A 54 5.94 3.05 -1.26
N ASP A 55 4.62 3.23 -1.32
CA ASP A 55 3.63 2.16 -1.16
C ASP A 55 3.28 1.41 -2.46
N LEU A 56 3.48 2.07 -3.62
CA LEU A 56 3.11 1.51 -4.93
C LEU A 56 3.97 0.30 -5.35
N PRO A 57 5.32 0.31 -5.27
CA PRO A 57 6.11 -0.89 -5.54
C PRO A 57 6.09 -1.90 -4.38
N LYS A 58 5.72 -1.45 -3.17
CA LYS A 58 5.70 -2.28 -1.96
C LYS A 58 4.54 -3.28 -1.98
N SER A 59 3.34 -2.81 -2.30
CA SER A 59 2.13 -3.65 -2.35
C SER A 59 2.19 -4.69 -3.48
N PHE A 60 2.73 -4.31 -4.64
CA PHE A 60 2.89 -5.22 -5.78
C PHE A 60 3.82 -6.40 -5.47
N ASN A 61 5.02 -6.11 -4.93
CA ASN A 61 5.96 -7.16 -4.55
C ASN A 61 5.42 -8.04 -3.41
N LEU A 62 4.75 -7.45 -2.41
CA LEU A 62 4.13 -8.22 -1.34
C LEU A 62 3.04 -9.18 -1.85
N GLY A 63 2.24 -8.75 -2.83
CA GLY A 63 1.26 -9.61 -3.50
C GLY A 63 1.94 -10.80 -4.16
N GLN A 64 2.95 -10.55 -5.01
CA GLN A 64 3.69 -11.62 -5.69
C GLN A 64 4.39 -12.58 -4.73
N MET A 65 4.98 -12.06 -3.64
CA MET A 65 5.58 -12.90 -2.60
C MET A 65 4.53 -13.80 -1.93
N ASN A 66 3.35 -13.26 -1.62
CA ASN A 66 2.31 -14.03 -0.97
C ASN A 66 1.73 -15.09 -1.92
N ASP A 67 1.57 -14.76 -3.20
CA ASP A 67 1.10 -15.70 -4.21
C ASP A 67 2.09 -16.86 -4.38
N ALA A 68 3.39 -16.57 -4.48
CA ALA A 68 4.44 -17.58 -4.55
C ALA A 68 4.49 -18.47 -3.30
N LYS A 69 4.30 -17.89 -2.10
CA LYS A 69 4.19 -18.67 -0.85
C LYS A 69 2.97 -19.60 -0.87
N VAL A 70 1.80 -19.10 -1.30
CA VAL A 70 0.57 -19.91 -1.36
C VAL A 70 0.72 -21.05 -2.37
N GLU A 71 1.34 -20.78 -3.52
CA GLU A 71 1.63 -21.82 -4.52
C GLU A 71 2.59 -22.88 -3.97
N GLY A 72 3.66 -22.47 -3.28
CA GLY A 72 4.57 -23.39 -2.60
C GLY A 72 3.87 -24.24 -1.54
N ASN A 73 2.94 -23.66 -0.77
CA ASN A 73 2.15 -24.41 0.22
C ASN A 73 1.26 -25.46 -0.44
N LYS A 74 0.70 -25.15 -1.62
CA LYS A 74 -0.11 -26.11 -2.39
C LYS A 74 0.75 -27.29 -2.85
N LEU A 75 1.90 -27.01 -3.47
CA LEU A 75 2.85 -28.04 -3.92
C LEU A 75 3.37 -28.90 -2.75
N PHE A 76 3.57 -28.29 -1.58
CA PHE A 76 3.93 -29.01 -0.36
C PHE A 76 2.84 -30.00 0.07
N GLY A 77 1.57 -29.61 -0.03
CA GLY A 77 0.42 -30.49 0.23
C GLY A 77 0.32 -31.64 -0.76
N ASP A 78 0.71 -31.41 -2.02
CA ASP A 78 0.74 -32.41 -3.09
C ASP A 78 1.98 -33.33 -3.01
N GLY A 79 2.88 -33.11 -2.05
CA GLY A 79 4.12 -33.89 -1.87
C GLY A 79 5.25 -33.54 -2.84
N LEU A 80 5.07 -32.50 -3.67
CA LEU A 80 6.05 -32.00 -4.62
C LEU A 80 7.02 -31.03 -3.95
N TYR A 81 7.87 -31.56 -3.06
CA TYR A 81 8.72 -30.74 -2.20
C TYR A 81 9.79 -29.96 -2.97
N GLU A 82 10.35 -30.53 -4.06
CA GLU A 82 11.35 -29.86 -4.89
C GLU A 82 10.77 -28.63 -5.61
N GLU A 83 9.57 -28.74 -6.17
CA GLU A 83 8.89 -27.61 -6.81
C GLU A 83 8.47 -26.56 -5.78
N ALA A 84 8.01 -27.01 -4.60
CA ALA A 84 7.69 -26.12 -3.49
C ALA A 84 8.92 -25.30 -3.05
N LEU A 85 10.11 -25.91 -2.99
CA LEU A 85 11.37 -25.22 -2.68
C LEU A 85 11.63 -24.07 -3.65
N LEU A 86 11.47 -24.29 -4.96
CA LEU A 86 11.67 -23.26 -5.99
C LEU A 86 10.72 -22.07 -5.80
N LYS A 87 9.46 -22.33 -5.42
CA LYS A 87 8.47 -21.27 -5.17
C LYS A 87 8.79 -20.46 -3.92
N TYR A 88 9.23 -21.11 -2.84
CA TYR A 88 9.66 -20.40 -1.64
C TYR A 88 10.94 -19.58 -1.87
N GLU A 89 11.90 -20.11 -2.65
CA GLU A 89 13.11 -19.39 -3.08
C GLU A 89 12.73 -18.11 -3.83
N TYR A 90 11.81 -18.22 -4.79
CA TYR A 90 11.33 -17.08 -5.56
C TYR A 90 10.66 -16.02 -4.66
N ALA A 91 9.82 -16.46 -3.71
CA ALA A 91 9.21 -15.55 -2.73
C ALA A 91 10.25 -14.83 -1.85
N ILE A 92 11.37 -15.48 -1.51
CA ILE A 92 12.46 -14.87 -0.73
C ILE A 92 13.23 -13.85 -1.56
N GLN A 93 13.50 -14.14 -2.85
CA GLN A 93 14.19 -13.20 -3.74
C GLN A 93 13.40 -11.91 -3.98
N LEU A 94 12.07 -12.03 -3.99
CA LEU A 94 11.15 -10.89 -4.09
C LEU A 94 11.05 -10.05 -2.80
N ALA A 95 11.64 -10.49 -1.69
CA ALA A 95 11.56 -9.83 -0.38
C ALA A 95 12.72 -8.84 -0.18
N PRO A 96 12.58 -7.54 -0.50
CA PRO A 96 13.56 -6.55 -0.05
C PRO A 96 13.60 -6.52 1.48
N GLU A 97 14.69 -6.00 2.04
CA GLU A 97 14.91 -5.84 3.49
C GLU A 97 13.99 -4.74 4.06
N MET A 98 12.70 -5.05 4.09
CA MET A 98 11.64 -4.18 4.56
C MET A 98 10.87 -4.89 5.67
N PRO A 99 10.38 -4.16 6.68
CA PRO A 99 9.67 -4.75 7.80
C PRO A 99 8.36 -5.44 7.38
N SER A 100 7.70 -4.99 6.31
CA SER A 100 6.47 -5.61 5.80
C SER A 100 6.68 -6.95 5.11
N SER A 101 7.89 -7.25 4.65
CA SER A 101 8.23 -8.52 3.99
C SER A 101 8.78 -9.55 4.96
N SER A 102 9.04 -9.16 6.23
CA SER A 102 9.70 -10.02 7.22
C SER A 102 8.87 -11.26 7.54
N GLU A 103 7.56 -11.10 7.75
CA GLU A 103 6.65 -12.20 8.10
C GLU A 103 6.61 -13.27 6.99
N ILE A 104 6.49 -12.84 5.73
CA ILE A 104 6.45 -13.74 4.58
C ILE A 104 7.81 -14.45 4.42
N ARG A 105 8.91 -13.70 4.52
CA ARG A 105 10.27 -14.25 4.43
C ARG A 105 10.56 -15.28 5.52
N SER A 106 10.22 -14.97 6.78
CA SER A 106 10.33 -15.91 7.89
C SER A 106 9.52 -17.18 7.65
N SER A 107 8.28 -17.04 7.15
CA SER A 107 7.44 -18.19 6.81
C SER A 107 8.04 -19.04 5.70
N CYS A 108 8.53 -18.41 4.62
CA CYS A 108 9.17 -19.11 3.50
C CYS A 108 10.44 -19.85 3.94
N HIS A 109 11.30 -19.25 4.78
CA HIS A 109 12.48 -19.93 5.31
C HIS A 109 12.11 -21.16 6.14
N ASN A 110 11.09 -21.07 6.99
CA ASN A 110 10.62 -22.19 7.81
C ASN A 110 10.06 -23.32 6.93
N ASN A 111 9.21 -22.98 5.96
CA ASN A 111 8.65 -23.97 5.03
C ASN A 111 9.73 -24.64 4.19
N ARG A 112 10.75 -23.88 3.76
CA ARG A 112 11.90 -24.40 3.00
C ARG A 112 12.71 -25.39 3.84
N ALA A 113 12.96 -25.10 5.12
CA ALA A 113 13.60 -26.05 6.04
C ALA A 113 12.75 -27.32 6.24
N THR A 114 11.43 -27.17 6.31
CA THR A 114 10.51 -28.31 6.42
C THR A 114 10.53 -29.17 5.15
N CYS A 115 10.61 -28.56 3.95
CA CYS A 115 10.79 -29.31 2.70
C CYS A 115 12.07 -30.14 2.71
N PHE A 116 13.20 -29.56 3.12
CA PHE A 116 14.46 -30.31 3.23
C PHE A 116 14.34 -31.48 4.22
N PHE A 117 13.72 -31.24 5.38
CA PHE A 117 13.46 -32.31 6.35
C PHE A 117 12.58 -33.44 5.78
N LYS A 118 11.61 -33.10 4.91
CA LYS A 118 10.75 -34.10 4.24
C LYS A 118 11.46 -34.86 3.13
N LEU A 119 12.43 -34.25 2.45
CA LEU A 119 13.25 -34.88 1.41
C LEU A 119 14.36 -35.78 1.97
N ASP A 120 14.92 -35.42 3.13
CA ASP A 120 15.95 -36.20 3.84
C ASP A 120 15.38 -37.38 4.64
N LEU A 121 14.05 -37.52 4.73
CA LEU A 121 13.41 -38.67 5.37
C LEU A 121 13.32 -39.85 4.38
N PRO A 122 13.95 -41.01 4.69
CA PRO A 122 13.94 -42.20 3.82
C PRO A 122 12.57 -42.88 3.73
#